data_AF-A0A1C4ZIG7-F1
#
_entry.id   AF-A0A1C4ZIG7-F1
#
_cell.length_a   1.000
_cell.length_b   1.000
_cell.length_c   1.000
_cell.angle_alpha   90.00
_cell.angle_beta   90.00
_cell.angle_gamma   90.00
#
_symmetry.space_group_name_H-M   'P 1'
#
loop_
_entity.id
_entity.type
_entity.pdbx_description
1 polymer ?
#
loop_
_entity_poly.entity_id
_entity_poly.type
_entity_poly.pdbx_seq_one_letter_code
_entity_poly.pdbx_strand_id
1 'polypeptide(L)'
;MTDAGSLSDGALRNPGVVSIWAGHLPDEDAFDDYVSFRYPDDDDSWSPFTRDHGLGWVDEDQAEAAWFADGPYSLVDHSYGDSFAPAADEDLTRRFPDANSAYLVYDLDASAVLVSGSPLLAFLGAYPYRK
;
A
#
# COMPACT_ATOMS: atom_id res chain seq x y z
N MET A 1 2.07 28.24 9.78
CA MET A 1 2.09 26.78 9.92
C MET A 1 1.36 26.26 8.70
N THR A 2 2.10 25.76 7.73
CA THR A 2 1.55 25.41 6.42
C THR A 2 0.77 24.11 6.60
N ASP A 3 -0.54 24.20 6.41
CA ASP A 3 -1.42 23.05 6.23
C ASP A 3 -0.91 22.29 5.01
N ALA A 4 -0.21 21.17 5.25
CA ALA A 4 0.11 20.23 4.19
C ALA A 4 -1.20 19.54 3.85
N GLY A 5 -1.97 20.17 2.96
CA GLY A 5 -3.31 19.74 2.60
C GLY A 5 -3.30 18.26 2.26
N SER A 6 -3.85 17.46 3.17
CA SER A 6 -4.22 16.08 2.87
C SER A 6 -5.14 16.13 1.66
N LEU A 7 -4.79 15.41 0.60
CA LEU A 7 -5.69 15.26 -0.54
C LEU A 7 -6.94 14.58 0.00
N SER A 8 -8.10 15.23 -0.12
CA SER A 8 -9.37 14.67 0.35
C SER A 8 -9.55 13.26 -0.23
N ASP A 9 -10.05 12.31 0.56
CA ASP A 9 -10.17 10.89 0.17
C ASP A 9 -10.79 10.66 -1.22
N GLY A 10 -11.75 11.50 -1.62
CA GLY A 10 -12.36 11.44 -2.95
C GLY A 10 -11.42 11.75 -4.13
N ALA A 11 -10.31 12.45 -3.89
CA ALA A 11 -9.32 12.78 -4.91
C ALA A 11 -8.34 11.61 -5.19
N LEU A 12 -8.20 10.68 -4.25
CA LEU A 12 -7.35 9.50 -4.40
C LEU A 12 -8.11 8.30 -4.99
N ARG A 13 -9.44 8.26 -4.86
CA ARG A 13 -10.29 7.21 -5.45
C ARG A 13 -10.14 7.16 -6.96
N ASN A 14 -9.65 6.04 -7.48
CA ASN A 14 -9.41 5.85 -8.90
C ASN A 14 -9.70 4.39 -9.32
N PRO A 15 -10.95 4.09 -9.73
CA PRO A 15 -11.34 2.73 -10.09
C PRO A 15 -10.48 2.14 -11.21
N GLY A 16 -10.03 0.89 -11.03
CA GLY A 16 -9.16 0.21 -11.99
C GLY A 16 -7.67 0.50 -11.82
N VAL A 17 -7.29 1.14 -10.72
CA VAL A 17 -5.89 1.37 -10.33
C VAL A 17 -5.60 0.69 -9.00
N VAL A 18 -4.43 0.04 -8.89
CA VAL A 18 -3.89 -0.48 -7.63
C VAL A 18 -2.64 0.30 -7.28
N SER A 19 -2.62 0.90 -6.10
CA SER A 19 -1.43 1.50 -5.51
C SER A 19 -0.71 0.47 -4.65
N ILE A 20 0.60 0.37 -4.82
CA ILE A 20 1.42 -0.66 -4.17
C ILE A 20 2.52 0.02 -3.36
N TRP A 21 2.72 -0.47 -2.14
CA TRP A 21 3.84 -0.13 -1.28
C TRP A 21 4.62 -1.39 -0.95
N ALA A 22 5.94 -1.27 -0.79
CA ALA A 22 6.81 -2.39 -0.48
C ALA A 22 7.91 -2.00 0.50
N GLY A 23 8.35 -2.97 1.30
CA GLY A 23 9.36 -2.73 2.31
C GLY A 23 9.85 -4.00 2.99
N HIS A 24 10.74 -3.82 3.96
CA HIS A 24 11.29 -4.90 4.75
C HIS A 24 10.87 -4.73 6.21
N LEU A 25 10.13 -5.69 6.75
CA LEU A 25 9.72 -5.73 8.15
C LEU A 25 10.34 -6.94 8.88
N PRO A 26 10.45 -6.91 10.22
CA PRO A 26 11.13 -7.99 10.96
C PRO A 26 10.48 -9.37 10.80
N ASP A 27 9.16 -9.41 10.76
CA ASP A 27 8.34 -10.63 10.67
C ASP A 27 6.92 -10.29 10.15
N GLU A 28 6.15 -11.34 9.86
CA GLU A 28 4.77 -11.24 9.34
C GLU A 28 3.84 -10.55 10.35
N ASP A 29 3.97 -10.86 11.65
CA ASP A 29 3.20 -10.23 12.72
C ASP A 29 3.40 -8.70 12.74
N ALA A 30 4.65 -8.23 12.59
CA ALA A 30 4.95 -6.80 12.52
C ALA A 30 4.36 -6.14 11.25
N PHE A 31 4.24 -6.89 10.15
CA PHE A 31 3.61 -6.42 8.93
C PHE A 31 2.09 -6.34 9.08
N ASP A 32 1.46 -7.39 9.60
CA ASP A 32 0.04 -7.41 9.91
C ASP A 32 -0.35 -6.27 10.86
N ASP A 33 0.41 -6.06 11.94
CA ASP A 33 0.21 -4.95 12.89
C ASP A 33 0.35 -3.57 12.23
N TYR A 34 1.20 -3.44 11.21
CA TYR A 34 1.45 -2.18 10.51
C TYR A 34 0.29 -1.79 9.59
N VAL A 35 -0.33 -2.76 8.91
CA VAL A 35 -1.42 -2.51 7.97
C VAL A 35 -2.81 -2.61 8.60
N SER A 36 -2.94 -3.30 9.73
CA SER A 36 -4.24 -3.51 10.41
C SER A 36 -4.85 -2.22 10.95
N PHE A 37 -6.14 -2.04 10.68
CA PHE A 37 -6.90 -0.91 11.20
C PHE A 37 -7.26 -1.05 12.67
N ARG A 38 -7.35 0.11 13.29
CA ARG A 38 -7.77 0.33 14.66
C ARG A 38 -9.05 1.14 14.61
N TYR A 39 -10.04 0.70 15.39
CA TYR A 39 -11.37 1.31 15.46
C TYR A 39 -11.60 1.87 16.87
N PRO A 40 -10.98 3.00 17.22
CA PRO A 40 -11.30 3.69 18.47
C PRO A 40 -12.75 4.19 18.47
N ASP A 41 -13.39 4.27 19.64
CA ASP A 41 -14.81 4.65 19.76
C ASP A 41 -15.07 6.14 19.42
N ASP A 42 -14.10 7.02 19.68
CA ASP A 42 -14.25 8.48 19.61
C ASP A 42 -13.37 9.16 18.52
N ASP A 43 -12.58 8.39 17.76
CA ASP A 43 -11.65 8.89 16.74
C ASP A 43 -11.88 8.17 15.39
N ASP A 44 -11.35 8.73 14.30
CA ASP A 44 -11.39 8.09 12.99
C ASP A 44 -10.57 6.79 12.98
N SER A 45 -10.99 5.82 12.15
CA SER A 45 -10.26 4.56 12.00
C SER A 45 -8.92 4.78 11.31
N TRP A 46 -7.90 4.05 11.75
CA TRP A 46 -6.54 4.24 11.25
C TRP A 46 -5.69 2.98 11.37
N SER A 47 -4.68 2.85 10.51
CA SER A 47 -3.58 1.92 10.70
C SER A 47 -2.26 2.70 10.77
N PRO A 48 -1.20 2.13 11.38
CA PRO A 48 0.13 2.73 11.30
C PRO A 48 0.53 3.09 9.86
N PHE A 49 0.21 2.22 8.90
CA PHE A 49 0.37 2.47 7.47
C PHE A 49 -0.36 3.75 6.99
N THR A 50 -1.67 3.88 7.22
CA THR A 50 -2.40 5.05 6.71
C THR A 50 -1.88 6.35 7.31
N ARG A 51 -1.48 6.32 8.59
CA ARG A 51 -0.88 7.46 9.28
C ARG A 51 0.47 7.86 8.67
N ASP A 52 1.36 6.91 8.43
CA ASP A 52 2.70 7.17 7.87
C ASP A 52 2.63 7.73 6.44
N HIS A 53 1.62 7.30 5.68
CA HIS A 53 1.41 7.77 4.31
C HIS A 53 0.49 8.98 4.20
N GLY A 54 -0.04 9.51 5.31
CA GLY A 54 -0.97 10.63 5.28
C GLY A 54 -2.26 10.33 4.50
N LEU A 55 -2.65 9.05 4.43
CA LEU A 55 -3.89 8.60 3.82
C LEU A 55 -5.01 8.79 4.84
N GLY A 56 -5.97 9.66 4.52
CA GLY A 56 -7.16 9.86 5.36
C GLY A 56 -8.08 8.64 5.38
N TRP A 57 -7.98 7.78 4.38
CA TRP A 57 -8.85 6.62 4.18
C TRP A 57 -8.18 5.56 3.29
N VAL A 58 -8.47 4.29 3.59
CA VAL A 58 -8.27 3.13 2.71
C VAL A 58 -9.53 2.26 2.82
N ASP A 59 -9.98 1.70 1.70
CA ASP A 59 -11.02 0.66 1.71
C ASP A 59 -10.37 -0.68 2.08
N GLU A 60 -10.58 -1.14 3.29
CA GLU A 60 -9.97 -2.38 3.80
C GLU A 60 -10.46 -3.61 3.03
N ASP A 61 -11.69 -3.59 2.52
CA ASP A 61 -12.24 -4.66 1.68
C ASP A 61 -11.65 -4.64 0.26
N GLN A 62 -10.90 -3.59 -0.09
CA GLN A 62 -10.15 -3.45 -1.35
C GLN A 62 -8.65 -3.30 -1.07
N ALA A 63 -8.14 -3.93 -0.01
CA ALA A 63 -6.72 -3.97 0.28
C ALA A 63 -6.23 -5.40 0.52
N GLU A 64 -5.01 -5.69 0.08
CA GLU A 64 -4.37 -6.99 0.24
C GLU A 64 -2.96 -6.83 0.77
N ALA A 65 -2.61 -7.70 1.72
CA ALA A 65 -1.29 -7.80 2.32
C ALA A 65 -0.53 -8.98 1.70
N ALA A 66 0.71 -8.76 1.30
CA ALA A 66 1.59 -9.75 0.71
C ALA A 66 2.82 -9.92 1.60
N TRP A 67 2.98 -11.10 2.21
CA TRP A 67 4.18 -11.48 2.94
C TRP A 67 4.99 -12.51 2.16
N PHE A 68 6.30 -12.31 2.08
CA PHE A 68 7.15 -13.08 1.20
C PHE A 68 8.16 -13.97 1.94
N ALA A 69 7.67 -15.00 2.62
CA ALA A 69 8.48 -15.81 3.52
C ALA A 69 9.72 -16.49 2.86
N ASP A 70 9.62 -16.99 1.62
CA ASP A 70 10.55 -18.03 1.15
C ASP A 70 10.97 -17.98 -0.35
N GLY A 71 10.79 -16.87 -1.08
CA GLY A 71 11.11 -16.89 -2.52
C GLY A 71 11.03 -15.56 -3.25
N PRO A 72 11.33 -15.56 -4.57
CA PRO A 72 11.16 -14.36 -5.39
C PRO A 72 9.72 -13.88 -5.32
N TYR A 73 9.57 -12.59 -5.03
CA TYR A 73 8.28 -11.94 -4.82
C TYR A 73 7.53 -11.89 -6.14
N SER A 74 6.30 -12.40 -6.17
CA SER A 74 5.39 -12.18 -7.29
C SER A 74 4.03 -11.79 -6.78
N LEU A 75 3.47 -10.75 -7.39
CA LEU A 75 2.18 -10.22 -7.04
C LEU A 75 1.02 -10.85 -7.85
N VAL A 76 1.30 -11.90 -8.62
CA VAL A 76 0.32 -12.50 -9.55
C VAL A 76 -0.86 -13.16 -8.85
N ASP A 77 -0.67 -13.68 -7.63
CA ASP A 77 -1.70 -14.41 -6.88
C ASP A 77 -2.69 -13.47 -6.15
N HIS A 78 -2.44 -12.16 -6.18
CA HIS A 78 -3.36 -11.15 -5.65
C HIS A 78 -4.54 -10.88 -6.60
N SER A 79 -5.60 -10.24 -6.10
CA SER A 79 -6.75 -9.90 -6.95
C SER A 79 -6.30 -9.14 -8.20
N TYR A 80 -6.67 -9.66 -9.38
CA TYR A 80 -6.32 -9.08 -10.68
C TYR A 80 -4.81 -9.03 -10.98
N GLY A 81 -3.99 -9.79 -10.24
CA GLY A 81 -2.52 -9.83 -10.36
C GLY A 81 -2.03 -10.04 -11.78
N ASP A 82 -2.69 -10.90 -12.56
CA ASP A 82 -2.44 -11.13 -14.00
C ASP A 82 -2.35 -9.84 -14.84
N SER A 83 -3.00 -8.76 -14.40
CA SER A 83 -3.07 -7.50 -15.15
C SER A 83 -1.99 -6.48 -14.80
N PHE A 84 -1.39 -6.54 -13.60
CA PHE A 84 -0.40 -5.56 -13.14
C PHE A 84 0.93 -6.17 -12.66
N ALA A 85 0.92 -7.41 -12.16
CA ALA A 85 2.08 -8.06 -11.57
C ALA A 85 3.32 -8.06 -12.48
N PRO A 86 3.23 -8.30 -13.81
CA PRO A 86 4.42 -8.27 -14.65
C PRO A 86 5.21 -6.95 -14.59
N ALA A 87 4.51 -5.81 -14.50
CA ALA A 87 5.14 -4.50 -14.39
C ALA A 87 5.54 -4.19 -12.93
N ALA A 88 4.67 -4.53 -11.97
CA ALA A 88 4.91 -4.27 -10.57
C ALA A 88 6.07 -5.11 -10.01
N ASP A 89 6.17 -6.39 -10.38
CA ASP A 89 7.25 -7.30 -9.97
C ASP A 89 8.61 -6.85 -10.51
N GLU A 90 8.66 -6.30 -11.73
CA GLU A 90 9.88 -5.72 -12.31
C GLU A 90 10.35 -4.52 -11.49
N ASP A 91 9.44 -3.59 -11.18
CA ASP A 91 9.74 -2.42 -10.37
C ASP A 91 10.08 -2.79 -8.92
N LEU A 92 9.39 -3.77 -8.34
CA LEU A 92 9.63 -4.28 -7.00
C LEU A 92 11.06 -4.85 -6.90
N THR A 93 11.41 -5.77 -7.81
CA THR A 93 12.75 -6.36 -7.88
C THR A 93 13.83 -5.31 -8.05
N ARG A 94 13.59 -4.30 -8.90
CA ARG A 94 14.59 -3.28 -9.23
C ARG A 94 14.80 -2.25 -8.12
N ARG A 95 13.73 -1.87 -7.42
CA ARG A 95 13.74 -0.74 -6.47
C ARG A 95 13.78 -1.19 -5.01
N PHE A 96 13.29 -2.39 -4.72
CA PHE A 96 13.19 -2.97 -3.39
C PHE A 96 13.65 -4.43 -3.39
N PRO A 97 14.91 -4.72 -3.78
CA PRO A 97 15.39 -6.10 -3.92
C PRO A 97 15.34 -6.91 -2.62
N ASP A 98 15.33 -6.23 -1.46
CA ASP A 98 15.31 -6.84 -0.13
C ASP A 98 13.91 -6.79 0.54
N ALA A 99 12.88 -6.26 -0.13
CA ALA A 99 11.55 -6.14 0.48
C ALA A 99 10.92 -7.50 0.72
N ASN A 100 10.48 -7.81 1.94
CA ASN A 100 9.77 -9.06 2.27
C ASN A 100 8.25 -8.88 2.41
N SER A 101 7.76 -7.69 2.07
CA SER A 101 6.35 -7.35 2.18
C SER A 101 5.90 -6.37 1.10
N ALA A 102 4.64 -6.48 0.71
CA ALA A 102 3.95 -5.46 -0.06
C ALA A 102 2.50 -5.29 0.42
N TYR A 103 2.01 -4.05 0.37
CA TYR A 103 0.61 -3.74 0.63
C TYR A 103 0.00 -3.13 -0.62
N LEU A 104 -1.12 -3.69 -1.06
CA LEU A 104 -1.82 -3.35 -2.28
C LEU A 104 -3.16 -2.74 -1.90
N VAL A 105 -3.45 -1.54 -2.41
CA VAL A 105 -4.75 -0.87 -2.21
C VAL A 105 -5.37 -0.60 -3.56
N TYR A 106 -6.49 -1.26 -3.83
CA TYR A 106 -7.23 -1.14 -5.08
C TYR A 106 -8.16 0.07 -5.09
N ASP A 107 -8.50 0.51 -6.30
CA ASP A 107 -9.33 1.68 -6.58
C ASP A 107 -8.81 2.97 -5.94
N LEU A 108 -7.49 3.06 -5.76
CA LEU A 108 -6.78 4.18 -5.16
C LEU A 108 -5.50 4.49 -5.95
N ASP A 109 -5.29 5.76 -6.27
CA ASP A 109 -4.06 6.29 -6.86
C ASP A 109 -3.33 7.22 -5.88
N ALA A 110 -2.28 6.69 -5.25
CA ALA A 110 -1.47 7.41 -4.28
C ALA A 110 -0.30 8.19 -4.92
N SER A 111 -0.21 8.27 -6.25
CA SER A 111 0.96 8.83 -6.95
C SER A 111 1.22 10.32 -6.60
N ALA A 112 0.19 11.05 -6.16
CA ALA A 112 0.28 12.44 -5.77
C ALA A 112 0.44 12.66 -4.24
N VAL A 113 0.45 11.59 -3.46
CA VAL A 113 0.51 11.67 -1.99
C VAL A 113 1.94 12.00 -1.57
N LEU A 114 2.09 13.11 -0.84
CA LEU A 114 3.37 13.48 -0.24
C LEU A 114 3.54 12.73 1.08
N VAL A 115 4.51 11.81 1.10
CA VAL A 115 4.85 11.06 2.32
C VAL A 115 5.63 11.97 3.28
N SER A 116 5.24 11.99 4.54
CA SER A 116 6.01 12.60 5.62
C SER A 116 6.65 11.53 6.50
N GLY A 117 7.96 11.66 6.78
CA GLY A 117 8.68 10.71 7.64
C GLY A 117 9.41 9.61 6.88
N SER A 118 9.69 8.49 7.57
CA SER A 118 10.38 7.31 7.05
C SER A 118 9.47 6.10 7.23
N PRO A 119 8.50 5.86 6.33
CA PRO A 119 7.54 4.76 6.45
C PRO A 119 8.25 3.41 6.33
N LEU A 120 7.69 2.36 6.94
CA LEU A 120 8.22 0.99 6.82
C LEU A 120 8.00 0.42 5.42
N LEU A 121 6.92 0.83 4.76
CA LEU A 121 6.64 0.53 3.36
C LEU A 121 6.82 1.80 2.53
N ALA A 122 7.56 1.73 1.42
CA ALA A 122 7.72 2.85 0.51
C ALA A 122 6.83 2.66 -0.72
N PHE A 123 6.34 3.76 -1.28
CA PHE A 123 5.49 3.72 -2.47
C PHE A 123 6.27 3.15 -3.66
N LEU A 124 5.80 2.01 -4.15
CA LEU A 124 6.32 1.36 -5.34
C LEU A 124 5.78 2.08 -6.58
N GLY A 125 4.46 2.17 -6.70
CA GLY A 125 3.80 2.77 -7.86
C GLY A 125 2.30 2.48 -7.88
N ALA A 126 1.64 3.11 -8.84
CA ALA A 126 0.24 2.85 -9.18
C ALA A 126 0.17 2.17 -10.54
N TYR A 127 -0.61 1.10 -10.62
CA TYR A 127 -0.70 0.25 -11.82
C TYR A 127 -2.16 0.07 -12.23
N PRO A 128 -2.47 0.07 -13.54
CA PRO A 128 -3.80 -0.29 -13.99
C PRO A 128 -4.04 -1.77 -13.74
N TYR A 129 -5.22 -2.13 -13.24
CA TYR A 129 -5.65 -3.52 -13.12
C TYR A 129 -6.94 -3.78 -13.93
N ARG A 130 -7.22 -5.05 -14.23
CA ARG A 130 -8.42 -5.48 -14.96
C ARG A 130 -9.15 -6.59 -14.20
N LYS A 131 -10.46 -6.40 -14.00
CA LYS A 131 -11.35 -7.39 -13.38
C LYS A 131 -11.62 -8.59 -14.26
#